data_AF-A0A231VIB6-F1
#
_entry.id   AF-A0A231VIB6-F1
#
_cell.length_a   1.000
_cell.length_b   1.000
_cell.length_c   1.000
_cell.angle_alpha   90.00
_cell.angle_beta   90.00
_cell.angle_gamma   90.00
#
_symmetry.space_group_name_H-M   'P 1'
#
loop_
_entity.id
_entity.type
_entity.pdbx_description
1 polymer ?
#
loop_
_entity_poly.entity_id
_entity_poly.type
_entity_poly.pdbx_seq_one_letter_code
_entity_poly.pdbx_strand_id
1 'polypeptide(L)'
;MKYLKNFVLLSFLCITLLIFKSTNIYAQPNIKVYIDGQKMNFTQNAVIKNGSTMVPYRDIFEKLGARVDYDVSKQIVTGTRDKESVKLTIGDTNAYINGIKKSLNEAPFIVNGRTMVPLRFISEALGADVNWDESTYTVNISTAPYKCYILGFYAVRSYPQFERRADDFNEASTYWFDVNQDGSIKLSLPDGYEEVRKIADKSGTKLSAMIMGDRAIVSSILSDNAKRVNLENNIIETALNYNYDGVNIDFEGLEGSDRDNFTLFLEELKAMTDKNNLKLLVSVPPMTTYTTWYQGYDFKAIGSISDSVILMTYDYRNSSTDAGPIAPYWWVDEVINYALNNGIPADKALLGIDFYGYDWIGNTEAQSLTLDEVINKLGGQPYRFDEGSLSPNYIYNKNGVEHKIRFENSDSIDLKLKLARMYRLKGVAFWRIGTITESQLQGFDIWNVINKDITKIQ
;
A
#
# COMPACT_ATOMS: atom_id res chain seq x y z
N MET A 1 73.88 -48.89 -33.13
CA MET A 1 73.36 -49.41 -31.84
C MET A 1 73.84 -48.48 -30.73
N LYS A 2 73.09 -47.95 -29.76
CA LYS A 2 71.68 -47.97 -29.33
C LYS A 2 71.69 -46.92 -28.16
N TYR A 3 70.92 -45.81 -28.21
CA TYR A 3 69.94 -45.32 -27.21
C TYR A 3 70.43 -45.16 -25.75
N LEU A 4 70.10 -44.18 -24.88
CA LEU A 4 69.15 -43.06 -24.80
C LEU A 4 69.30 -42.48 -23.36
N LYS A 5 69.17 -41.15 -23.15
CA LYS A 5 68.33 -40.46 -22.13
C LYS A 5 68.92 -39.16 -21.57
N ASN A 6 68.12 -38.11 -21.77
CA ASN A 6 68.18 -36.73 -21.29
C ASN A 6 68.34 -36.59 -19.77
N PHE A 7 68.89 -35.45 -19.31
CA PHE A 7 68.16 -34.50 -18.47
C PHE A 7 68.87 -33.14 -18.39
N VAL A 8 68.15 -32.09 -18.79
CA VAL A 8 68.51 -30.67 -18.69
C VAL A 8 68.24 -30.21 -17.25
N LEU A 9 69.18 -29.53 -16.59
CA LEU A 9 68.92 -28.82 -15.34
C LEU A 9 68.92 -27.31 -15.61
N LEU A 10 67.71 -26.75 -15.58
CA LEU A 10 67.38 -25.34 -15.82
C LEU A 10 67.45 -24.57 -14.50
N SER A 11 68.01 -23.37 -14.57
CA SER A 11 68.03 -22.31 -13.56
C SER A 11 66.65 -21.96 -12.98
N PHE A 12 66.53 -21.82 -11.65
CA PHE A 12 65.40 -21.16 -11.00
C PHE A 12 65.90 -20.05 -10.05
N LEU A 13 65.88 -18.82 -10.56
CA LEU A 13 66.01 -17.58 -9.78
C LEU A 13 64.59 -17.22 -9.28
N CYS A 14 64.31 -17.46 -8.01
CA CYS A 14 63.05 -17.07 -7.37
C CYS A 14 63.02 -15.55 -7.19
N ILE A 15 62.39 -14.83 -8.13
CA ILE A 15 61.96 -13.44 -7.95
C ILE A 15 60.60 -13.47 -7.25
N THR A 16 60.60 -13.21 -5.94
CA THR A 16 59.36 -12.91 -5.20
C THR A 16 58.86 -11.53 -5.58
N LEU A 17 57.90 -11.46 -6.51
CA LEU A 17 57.10 -10.27 -6.78
C LEU A 17 56.17 -10.03 -5.58
N LEU A 18 56.53 -9.07 -4.73
CA LEU A 18 55.62 -8.43 -3.78
C LEU A 18 54.58 -7.62 -4.58
N ILE A 19 53.42 -8.24 -4.84
CA ILE A 19 52.24 -7.53 -5.34
C ILE A 19 51.69 -6.72 -4.17
N PHE A 20 52.13 -5.46 -4.05
CA PHE A 20 51.39 -4.47 -3.27
C PHE A 20 50.02 -4.30 -3.92
N LYS A 21 48.97 -4.89 -3.33
CA LYS A 21 47.60 -4.44 -3.61
C LYS A 21 47.53 -2.99 -3.16
N SER A 22 47.58 -2.06 -4.12
CA SER A 22 47.20 -0.69 -3.88
C SER A 22 45.74 -0.69 -3.47
N THR A 23 45.48 -0.51 -2.18
CA THR A 23 44.15 -0.09 -1.73
C THR A 23 43.98 1.32 -2.25
N ASN A 24 43.16 1.50 -3.29
CA ASN A 24 42.69 2.83 -3.65
C ASN A 24 41.93 3.37 -2.43
N ILE A 25 42.57 4.28 -1.69
CA ILE A 25 41.88 5.09 -0.68
C ILE A 25 41.09 6.13 -1.47
N TYR A 26 39.92 5.75 -1.95
CA TYR A 26 38.95 6.73 -2.40
C TYR A 26 38.52 7.52 -1.16
N ALA A 27 38.81 8.83 -1.15
CA ALA A 27 38.25 9.72 -0.13
C ALA A 27 36.73 9.53 -0.14
N GLN A 28 36.16 9.18 1.02
CA GLN A 28 34.72 9.04 1.15
C GLN A 28 34.07 10.38 0.75
N PRO A 29 33.07 10.37 -0.15
CA PRO A 29 32.41 11.59 -0.55
C PRO A 29 31.79 12.28 0.67
N ASN A 30 31.80 13.61 0.68
CA ASN A 30 31.20 14.38 1.77
C ASN A 30 29.68 14.36 1.65
N ILE A 31 29.05 13.36 2.28
CA ILE A 31 27.60 13.15 2.25
C ILE A 31 26.92 14.26 3.06
N LYS A 32 26.00 14.98 2.41
CA LYS A 32 25.16 15.98 3.06
C LYS A 32 23.79 15.40 3.28
N VAL A 33 23.21 15.63 4.44
CA VAL A 33 21.85 15.21 4.76
C VAL A 33 21.04 16.44 5.14
N TYR A 34 19.86 16.58 4.56
CA TYR A 34 18.90 17.63 4.87
C TYR A 34 17.59 16.98 5.32
N ILE A 35 16.95 17.54 6.34
CA ILE A 35 15.57 17.20 6.73
C ILE A 35 14.76 18.49 6.65
N ASP A 36 13.74 18.49 5.80
CA ASP A 36 12.88 19.65 5.54
C ASP A 36 13.69 20.92 5.21
N GLY A 37 14.71 20.75 4.36
CA GLY A 37 15.62 21.82 3.94
C GLY A 37 16.69 22.22 4.98
N GLN A 38 16.62 21.70 6.21
CA GLN A 38 17.63 21.96 7.25
C GLN A 38 18.78 20.96 7.18
N LYS A 39 20.02 21.47 7.05
CA LYS A 39 21.21 20.62 7.03
C LYS A 39 21.44 19.96 8.39
N MET A 40 21.64 18.64 8.36
CA MET A 40 22.03 17.85 9.53
C MET A 40 23.51 18.00 9.84
N ASN A 41 23.82 18.05 11.14
CA ASN A 41 25.18 17.94 11.65
C ASN A 41 25.26 16.67 12.48
N PHE A 42 26.11 15.73 12.05
CA PHE A 42 26.27 14.45 12.74
C PHE A 42 27.47 14.46 13.66
N THR A 43 27.33 13.77 14.79
CA THR A 43 28.46 13.53 15.72
C THR A 43 29.54 12.63 15.11
N GLN A 44 29.17 11.82 14.12
CA GLN A 44 30.04 11.02 13.29
C GLN A 44 29.54 11.17 11.84
N ASN A 45 30.46 11.53 10.94
CA ASN A 45 30.11 11.75 9.53
C ASN A 45 29.38 10.54 8.96
N ALA A 46 28.37 10.83 8.13
CA ALA A 46 27.68 9.82 7.35
C ALA A 46 28.67 9.08 6.43
N VAL A 47 28.39 7.81 6.17
CA VAL A 47 29.21 6.96 5.28
C VAL A 47 28.33 6.19 4.32
N ILE A 48 28.84 5.88 3.13
CA ILE A 48 28.16 4.95 2.22
C ILE A 48 28.82 3.58 2.35
N LYS A 49 28.01 2.56 2.56
CA LYS A 49 28.45 1.16 2.58
C LYS A 49 27.43 0.29 1.85
N ASN A 50 27.89 -0.49 0.87
CA ASN A 50 27.06 -1.36 0.04
C ASN A 50 25.82 -0.63 -0.54
N GLY A 51 26.02 0.60 -1.03
CA GLY A 51 24.96 1.44 -1.61
C GLY A 51 24.02 2.10 -0.58
N SER A 52 24.20 1.85 0.71
CA SER A 52 23.37 2.46 1.77
C SER A 52 24.07 3.64 2.43
N THR A 53 23.36 4.75 2.60
CA THR A 53 23.82 5.87 3.44
C THR A 53 23.57 5.54 4.90
N MET A 54 24.62 5.55 5.69
CA MET A 54 24.64 5.16 7.10
C MET A 54 24.91 6.39 7.96
N VAL A 55 24.10 6.59 8.99
CA VAL A 55 24.17 7.75 9.90
C VAL A 55 24.10 7.32 11.36
N PRO A 56 24.56 8.14 12.32
CA PRO A 56 24.41 7.83 13.73
C PRO A 56 22.92 7.67 14.10
N TYR A 57 22.59 6.57 14.77
CA TYR A 57 21.19 6.21 15.03
C TYR A 57 20.40 7.29 15.78
N ARG A 58 20.98 7.84 16.86
CA ARG A 58 20.31 8.80 17.71
C ARG A 58 19.95 10.07 16.95
N ASP A 59 20.91 10.58 16.18
CA ASP A 59 20.78 11.83 15.42
C ASP A 59 19.63 11.76 14.43
N ILE A 60 19.44 10.63 13.73
CA ILE A 60 18.35 10.48 12.75
C ILE A 60 17.00 10.22 13.43
N PHE A 61 16.94 9.34 14.42
CA PHE A 61 15.68 9.01 15.09
C PHE A 61 15.11 10.22 15.85
N GLU A 62 15.90 10.87 16.67
CA GLU A 62 15.43 12.01 17.48
C GLU A 62 15.04 13.20 16.60
N LYS A 63 15.76 13.43 15.50
CA LYS A 63 15.41 14.51 14.55
C LYS A 63 14.10 14.24 13.81
N LEU A 64 13.74 12.98 13.59
CA LEU A 64 12.45 12.56 13.04
C LEU A 64 11.34 12.45 14.11
N GLY A 65 11.63 12.89 15.34
CA GLY A 65 10.67 12.94 16.45
C GLY A 65 10.51 11.62 17.21
N ALA A 66 11.33 10.61 16.93
CA ALA A 66 11.27 9.32 17.61
C ALA A 66 12.05 9.35 18.93
N ARG A 67 11.50 8.69 19.95
CA ARG A 67 12.22 8.31 21.15
C ARG A 67 13.11 7.11 20.84
N VAL A 68 14.26 7.04 21.49
CA VAL A 68 15.27 6.01 21.18
C VAL A 68 15.68 5.24 22.42
N ASP A 69 15.56 3.92 22.33
CA ASP A 69 16.07 2.96 23.30
C ASP A 69 17.24 2.16 22.71
N TYR A 70 18.24 1.86 23.54
CA TYR A 70 19.39 1.06 23.14
C TYR A 70 19.68 -0.03 24.16
N ASP A 71 19.40 -1.28 23.80
CA ASP A 71 19.75 -2.45 24.60
C ASP A 71 21.21 -2.83 24.30
N VAL A 72 22.10 -2.44 25.22
CA VAL A 72 23.55 -2.70 25.12
C VAL A 72 23.85 -4.20 25.06
N SER A 73 23.10 -5.02 25.82
CA SER A 73 23.37 -6.46 25.93
C SER A 73 23.04 -7.22 24.67
N LYS A 74 22.01 -6.76 23.93
CA LYS A 74 21.55 -7.37 22.68
C LYS A 74 22.02 -6.63 21.44
N GLN A 75 22.67 -5.47 21.62
CA GLN A 75 23.05 -4.55 20.54
C GLN A 75 21.86 -4.16 19.65
N ILE A 76 20.74 -3.82 20.28
CA ILE A 76 19.50 -3.45 19.60
C ILE A 76 19.25 -1.95 19.77
N VAL A 77 18.96 -1.28 18.65
CA VAL A 77 18.41 0.07 18.63
C VAL A 77 16.92 -0.04 18.33
N THR A 78 16.10 0.62 19.16
CA THR A 78 14.66 0.77 18.92
C THR A 78 14.32 2.26 18.87
N GLY A 79 13.71 2.70 17.78
CA GLY A 79 13.10 4.02 17.66
C GLY A 79 11.58 3.93 17.66
N THR A 80 10.90 4.77 18.44
CA THR A 80 9.44 4.78 18.53
C THR A 80 8.90 6.19 18.39
N ARG A 81 7.91 6.38 17.51
CA ARG A 81 7.16 7.63 17.35
C ARG A 81 5.69 7.26 17.18
N ASP A 82 4.84 7.80 18.05
CA ASP A 82 3.42 7.46 18.10
C ASP A 82 3.20 5.94 18.17
N LYS A 83 2.62 5.33 17.12
CA LYS A 83 2.43 3.87 17.00
C LYS A 83 3.48 3.20 16.12
N GLU A 84 4.35 3.96 15.47
CA GLU A 84 5.47 3.43 14.71
C GLU A 84 6.61 2.99 15.62
N SER A 85 7.13 1.80 15.36
CA SER A 85 8.31 1.24 16.01
C SER A 85 9.26 0.65 14.98
N VAL A 86 10.51 1.11 14.99
CA VAL A 86 11.58 0.60 14.14
C VAL A 86 12.65 -0.03 15.01
N LYS A 87 12.95 -1.31 14.77
CA LYS A 87 13.93 -2.06 15.54
C LYS A 87 15.03 -2.61 14.63
N LEU A 88 16.27 -2.38 15.04
CA LEU A 88 17.48 -2.70 14.31
C LEU A 88 18.48 -3.40 15.23
N THR A 89 19.09 -4.49 14.76
CA THR A 89 20.14 -5.21 15.50
C THR A 89 21.48 -5.00 14.80
N ILE A 90 22.53 -4.65 15.56
CA ILE A 90 23.86 -4.44 14.99
C ILE A 90 24.39 -5.75 14.39
N GLY A 91 24.88 -5.69 13.16
CA GLY A 91 25.41 -6.84 12.41
C GLY A 91 24.34 -7.72 11.75
N ASP A 92 23.05 -7.43 11.94
CA ASP A 92 21.95 -8.17 11.31
C ASP A 92 21.31 -7.33 10.20
N THR A 93 21.07 -7.96 9.05
CA THR A 93 20.31 -7.34 7.95
C THR A 93 18.80 -7.48 8.15
N ASN A 94 18.36 -8.24 9.15
CA ASN A 94 16.96 -8.28 9.55
C ASN A 94 16.62 -7.07 10.43
N ALA A 95 15.65 -6.29 10.00
CA ALA A 95 15.05 -5.19 10.74
C ALA A 95 13.57 -5.47 10.99
N TYR A 96 12.95 -4.68 11.86
CA TYR A 96 11.52 -4.79 12.12
C TYR A 96 10.85 -3.42 12.11
N ILE A 97 9.73 -3.30 11.40
CA ILE A 97 8.81 -2.16 11.45
C ILE A 97 7.50 -2.68 12.03
N ASN A 98 7.10 -2.14 13.18
CA ASN A 98 5.89 -2.57 13.91
C ASN A 98 5.80 -4.09 14.10
N GLY A 99 6.93 -4.72 14.40
CA GLY A 99 7.03 -6.18 14.57
C GLY A 99 7.14 -6.98 13.27
N ILE A 100 6.87 -6.40 12.10
CA ILE A 100 7.03 -7.05 10.80
C ILE A 100 8.50 -7.04 10.39
N LYS A 101 9.01 -8.21 10.04
CA LYS A 101 10.38 -8.39 9.57
C LYS A 101 10.58 -7.74 8.19
N LYS A 102 11.65 -6.95 8.05
CA LYS A 102 12.12 -6.33 6.81
C LYS A 102 13.60 -6.65 6.58
N SER A 103 14.02 -6.66 5.32
CA SER A 103 15.43 -6.85 4.95
C SER A 103 16.11 -5.51 4.69
N LEU A 104 17.33 -5.35 5.19
CA LEU A 104 18.20 -4.21 4.94
C LEU A 104 19.22 -4.54 3.86
N ASN A 105 19.57 -3.54 3.06
CA ASN A 105 20.69 -3.63 2.12
C ASN A 105 22.05 -3.64 2.84
N GLU A 106 22.14 -3.01 4.01
CA GLU A 106 23.33 -2.98 4.86
C GLU A 106 22.92 -3.06 6.32
N ALA A 107 23.56 -3.95 7.09
CA ALA A 107 23.32 -4.09 8.51
C ALA A 107 23.85 -2.87 9.30
N PRO A 108 23.22 -2.49 10.42
CA PRO A 108 23.81 -1.52 11.33
C PRO A 108 25.18 -1.97 11.82
N PHE A 109 26.12 -1.04 12.01
CA PHE A 109 27.48 -1.37 12.47
C PHE A 109 28.05 -0.25 13.35
N ILE A 110 29.16 -0.52 14.02
CA ILE A 110 29.84 0.46 14.87
C ILE A 110 31.08 1.00 14.16
N VAL A 111 31.22 2.33 14.08
CA VAL A 111 32.44 3.03 13.67
C VAL A 111 32.77 4.07 14.73
N ASN A 112 34.02 4.09 15.20
CA ASN A 112 34.51 5.04 16.22
C ASN A 112 33.61 5.13 17.47
N GLY A 113 33.07 3.98 17.92
CA GLY A 113 32.17 3.92 19.08
C GLY A 113 30.76 4.47 18.82
N ARG A 114 30.39 4.76 17.57
CA ARG A 114 29.04 5.19 17.17
C ARG A 114 28.34 4.11 16.35
N THR A 115 27.11 3.78 16.75
CA THR A 115 26.24 2.88 15.99
C THR A 115 25.67 3.63 14.78
N MET A 116 26.00 3.13 13.60
CA MET A 116 25.58 3.62 12.30
C MET A 116 24.42 2.76 11.79
N VAL A 117 23.36 3.40 11.30
CA VAL A 117 22.12 2.74 10.86
C VAL A 117 21.71 3.24 9.47
N PRO A 118 20.94 2.45 8.68
CA PRO A 118 20.51 2.86 7.35
C PRO A 118 19.51 4.02 7.41
N LEU A 119 19.91 5.19 6.90
CA LEU A 119 19.12 6.41 6.98
C LEU A 119 17.76 6.26 6.29
N ARG A 120 17.78 5.74 5.05
CA ARG A 120 16.58 5.62 4.22
C ARG A 120 15.51 4.78 4.89
N PHE A 121 15.91 3.58 5.35
CA PHE A 121 15.01 2.65 6.01
C PHE A 121 14.33 3.27 7.22
N ILE A 122 15.09 3.95 8.10
CA ILE A 122 14.53 4.60 9.29
C ILE A 122 13.57 5.73 8.90
N SER A 123 13.97 6.55 7.94
CA SER A 123 13.17 7.72 7.54
C SER A 123 11.85 7.31 6.92
N GLU A 124 11.88 6.36 5.97
CA GLU A 124 10.67 5.85 5.31
C GLU A 124 9.78 5.07 6.28
N ALA A 125 10.35 4.28 7.20
CA ALA A 125 9.59 3.59 8.25
C ALA A 125 8.91 4.56 9.24
N LEU A 126 9.48 5.76 9.42
CA LEU A 126 8.87 6.86 10.17
C LEU A 126 8.12 7.83 9.24
N GLY A 127 7.61 7.34 8.11
CA GLY A 127 6.71 8.08 7.24
C GLY A 127 7.31 9.34 6.63
N ALA A 128 8.61 9.37 6.32
CA ALA A 128 9.27 10.46 5.60
C ALA A 128 9.79 9.99 4.23
N ASP A 129 9.78 10.87 3.22
CA ASP A 129 10.36 10.56 1.91
C ASP A 129 11.85 10.84 1.89
N VAL A 130 12.60 10.02 1.15
CA VAL A 130 14.05 10.18 1.01
C VAL A 130 14.45 10.24 -0.46
N ASN A 131 15.02 11.37 -0.88
CA ASN A 131 15.61 11.52 -2.21
C ASN A 131 17.14 11.55 -2.13
N TRP A 132 17.80 10.89 -3.08
CA TRP A 132 19.26 10.87 -3.20
C TRP A 132 19.68 11.60 -4.47
N ASP A 133 20.52 12.63 -4.32
CA ASP A 133 21.18 13.30 -5.43
C ASP A 133 22.64 12.84 -5.49
N GLU A 134 22.93 11.99 -6.47
CA GLU A 134 24.26 11.40 -6.70
C GLU A 134 25.30 12.46 -7.11
N SER A 135 24.89 13.50 -7.84
CA SER A 135 25.82 14.52 -8.35
C SER A 135 26.42 15.37 -7.24
N THR A 136 25.67 15.57 -6.15
CA THR A 136 26.07 16.40 -5.01
C THR A 136 26.31 15.60 -3.73
N TYR A 137 26.12 14.27 -3.77
CA TYR A 137 26.11 13.37 -2.62
C TYR A 137 25.18 13.86 -1.51
N THR A 138 23.96 14.27 -1.88
CA THR A 138 22.99 14.87 -0.97
C THR A 138 21.80 13.96 -0.76
N VAL A 139 21.48 13.69 0.51
CA VAL A 139 20.22 13.09 0.94
C VAL A 139 19.25 14.21 1.35
N ASN A 140 18.07 14.24 0.73
CA ASN A 140 16.97 15.12 1.13
C ASN A 140 15.84 14.28 1.73
N ILE A 141 15.53 14.52 3.00
CA ILE A 141 14.42 13.90 3.71
C ILE A 141 13.28 14.92 3.82
N SER A 142 12.07 14.52 3.46
CA SER A 142 10.87 15.34 3.55
C SER A 142 9.85 14.68 4.47
N THR A 143 9.41 15.40 5.50
CA THR A 143 8.34 14.97 6.40
C THR A 143 6.97 15.51 5.99
N ALA A 144 6.91 16.30 4.90
CA ALA A 144 5.66 16.79 4.33
C ALA A 144 4.70 15.64 3.98
N PRO A 145 3.38 15.90 3.96
CA PRO A 145 2.38 14.90 3.58
C PRO A 145 2.70 14.26 2.22
N TYR A 146 2.41 12.97 2.10
CA TYR A 146 2.65 12.21 0.89
C TYR A 146 1.68 12.66 -0.21
N LYS A 147 2.22 13.19 -1.30
CA LYS A 147 1.41 13.62 -2.44
C LYS A 147 1.03 12.38 -3.26
N CYS A 148 -0.24 11.99 -3.23
CA CYS A 148 -0.71 10.79 -3.90
C CYS A 148 -2.11 10.94 -4.53
N TYR A 149 -2.48 9.96 -5.35
CA TYR A 149 -3.83 9.84 -5.90
C TYR A 149 -4.80 9.35 -4.82
N ILE A 150 -5.96 9.98 -4.71
CA ILE A 150 -7.00 9.61 -3.74
C ILE A 150 -8.26 9.23 -4.50
N LEU A 151 -8.59 7.94 -4.50
CA LEU A 151 -9.85 7.43 -5.03
C LEU A 151 -10.82 7.17 -3.87
N GLY A 152 -12.09 7.52 -4.03
CA GLY A 152 -13.14 7.13 -3.10
C GLY A 152 -14.22 6.31 -3.78
N PHE A 153 -14.62 5.18 -3.19
CA PHE A 153 -15.78 4.46 -3.70
C PHE A 153 -17.08 5.20 -3.34
N TYR A 154 -17.90 5.50 -4.33
CA TYR A 154 -19.20 6.13 -4.19
C TYR A 154 -20.30 5.06 -4.30
N ALA A 155 -20.92 4.73 -3.17
CA ALA A 155 -21.95 3.71 -3.07
C ALA A 155 -23.06 4.17 -2.10
N VAL A 156 -23.79 3.24 -1.48
CA VAL A 156 -24.97 3.53 -0.62
C VAL A 156 -24.67 4.53 0.51
N ARG A 157 -25.42 5.62 0.68
CA ARG A 157 -25.13 6.69 1.69
C ARG A 157 -23.87 7.54 1.44
N SER A 158 -23.21 7.48 0.28
CA SER A 158 -22.04 8.32 -0.01
C SER A 158 -22.37 9.80 -0.24
N TYR A 159 -23.58 10.11 -0.75
CA TYR A 159 -23.96 11.45 -1.19
C TYR A 159 -23.65 12.58 -0.19
N PRO A 160 -24.08 12.52 1.09
CA PRO A 160 -23.92 13.67 1.98
C PRO A 160 -22.44 14.01 2.23
N GLN A 161 -21.58 13.00 2.37
CA GLN A 161 -20.15 13.25 2.53
C GLN A 161 -19.51 13.72 1.23
N PHE A 162 -19.88 13.12 0.09
CA PHE A 162 -19.36 13.54 -1.21
C PHE A 162 -19.69 14.99 -1.54
N GLU A 163 -20.92 15.44 -1.25
CA GLU A 163 -21.33 16.83 -1.43
C GLU A 163 -20.41 17.82 -0.71
N ARG A 164 -19.93 17.46 0.49
CA ARG A 164 -19.06 18.32 1.31
C ARG A 164 -17.58 18.18 0.98
N ARG A 165 -17.17 17.04 0.44
CA ARG A 165 -15.76 16.61 0.38
C ARG A 165 -15.28 16.13 -0.99
N ALA A 166 -16.04 16.33 -2.06
CA ALA A 166 -15.61 15.91 -3.40
C ALA A 166 -14.20 16.45 -3.73
N ASP A 167 -13.89 17.70 -3.35
CA ASP A 167 -12.58 18.32 -3.52
C ASP A 167 -11.42 17.56 -2.83
N ASP A 168 -11.68 16.68 -1.86
CA ASP A 168 -10.66 15.85 -1.20
C ASP A 168 -10.24 14.64 -2.06
N PHE A 169 -10.99 14.32 -3.12
CA PHE A 169 -10.75 13.15 -3.99
C PHE A 169 -10.25 13.54 -5.37
N ASN A 170 -9.37 12.71 -5.95
CA ASN A 170 -9.03 12.80 -7.37
C ASN A 170 -10.13 12.18 -8.22
N GLU A 171 -10.68 11.07 -7.73
CA GLU A 171 -11.66 10.29 -8.44
C GLU A 171 -12.66 9.65 -7.48
N ALA A 172 -13.92 9.56 -7.91
CA ALA A 172 -14.92 8.75 -7.25
C ALA A 172 -15.42 7.63 -8.20
N SER A 173 -15.39 6.39 -7.72
CA SER A 173 -15.82 5.22 -8.50
C SER A 173 -17.25 4.83 -8.09
N THR A 174 -18.21 4.92 -9.01
CA THR A 174 -19.65 4.83 -8.70
C THR A 174 -20.21 3.42 -8.84
N TYR A 175 -20.79 2.91 -7.76
CA TYR A 175 -21.38 1.57 -7.64
C TYR A 175 -22.82 1.54 -8.22
N TRP A 176 -23.00 1.50 -9.55
CA TRP A 176 -24.34 1.49 -10.18
C TRP A 176 -24.52 0.45 -11.30
N PHE A 177 -23.47 -0.23 -11.72
CA PHE A 177 -23.44 -0.96 -12.99
C PHE A 177 -23.14 -2.44 -12.78
N ASP A 178 -24.15 -3.29 -13.02
CA ASP A 178 -24.02 -4.74 -12.95
C ASP A 178 -24.07 -5.36 -14.35
N VAL A 179 -23.31 -6.42 -14.58
CA VAL A 179 -23.30 -7.15 -15.85
C VAL A 179 -24.44 -8.17 -15.91
N ASN A 180 -25.20 -8.17 -17.00
CA ASN A 180 -26.20 -9.21 -17.32
C ASN A 180 -25.57 -10.37 -18.11
N GLN A 181 -26.26 -11.51 -18.15
CA GLN A 181 -25.80 -12.76 -18.78
C GLN A 181 -25.43 -12.67 -20.27
N ASP A 182 -25.96 -11.68 -20.99
CA ASP A 182 -25.70 -11.42 -22.40
C ASP A 182 -24.57 -10.40 -22.66
N GLY A 183 -24.00 -9.81 -21.61
CA GLY A 183 -23.01 -8.73 -21.70
C GLY A 183 -23.60 -7.32 -21.68
N SER A 184 -24.92 -7.15 -21.62
CA SER A 184 -25.51 -5.82 -21.38
C SER A 184 -25.27 -5.34 -19.94
N ILE A 185 -25.29 -4.02 -19.73
CA ILE A 185 -25.14 -3.43 -18.39
C ILE A 185 -26.52 -3.09 -17.80
N LYS A 186 -26.81 -3.66 -16.63
CA LYS A 186 -27.95 -3.25 -15.79
C LYS A 186 -27.58 -1.96 -15.05
N LEU A 187 -28.41 -0.94 -15.27
CA LEU A 187 -28.29 0.37 -14.63
C LEU A 187 -29.11 0.41 -13.35
N SER A 188 -28.44 0.62 -12.22
CA SER A 188 -29.05 0.81 -10.90
C SER A 188 -28.80 2.23 -10.40
N LEU A 189 -29.11 3.23 -11.24
CA LEU A 189 -28.89 4.65 -10.94
C LEU A 189 -29.79 5.11 -9.78
N PRO A 190 -29.23 5.67 -8.70
CA PRO A 190 -30.03 6.21 -7.60
C PRO A 190 -30.66 7.55 -7.98
N ASP A 191 -31.74 7.93 -7.28
CA ASP A 191 -32.30 9.27 -7.38
C ASP A 191 -31.22 10.33 -7.10
N GLY A 192 -31.10 11.33 -7.98
CA GLY A 192 -30.12 12.41 -7.86
C GLY A 192 -28.70 12.04 -8.32
N TYR A 193 -28.52 10.95 -9.08
CA TYR A 193 -27.22 10.59 -9.65
C TYR A 193 -26.59 11.72 -10.51
N GLU A 194 -27.41 12.56 -11.15
CA GLU A 194 -26.93 13.70 -11.94
C GLU A 194 -26.29 14.78 -11.07
N GLU A 195 -26.73 14.94 -9.82
CA GLU A 195 -26.12 15.87 -8.87
C GLU A 195 -24.70 15.43 -8.50
N VAL A 196 -24.44 14.11 -8.44
CA VAL A 196 -23.09 13.56 -8.22
C VAL A 196 -22.14 14.03 -9.31
N ARG A 197 -22.58 13.97 -10.58
CA ARG A 197 -21.77 14.45 -11.72
C ARG A 197 -21.52 15.96 -11.63
N LYS A 198 -22.53 16.76 -11.29
CA LYS A 198 -22.38 18.23 -11.13
C LYS A 198 -21.40 18.59 -10.01
N ILE A 199 -21.46 17.90 -8.88
CA ILE A 199 -20.54 18.09 -7.75
C ILE A 199 -19.11 17.70 -8.17
N ALA A 200 -18.96 16.58 -8.87
CA ALA A 200 -17.67 16.11 -9.35
C ALA A 200 -17.06 17.10 -10.37
N ASP A 201 -17.85 17.64 -11.30
CA ASP A 201 -17.39 18.66 -12.26
C ASP A 201 -16.96 19.95 -11.57
N LYS A 202 -17.75 20.41 -10.59
CA LYS A 202 -17.45 21.62 -9.81
C LYS A 202 -16.16 21.49 -9.00
N SER A 203 -15.91 20.29 -8.47
CA SER A 203 -14.72 19.99 -7.66
C SER A 203 -13.49 19.60 -8.48
N GLY A 204 -13.66 19.33 -9.77
CA GLY A 204 -12.63 18.71 -10.61
C GLY A 204 -12.38 17.23 -10.29
N THR A 205 -13.25 16.60 -9.51
CA THR A 205 -13.20 15.16 -9.21
C THR A 205 -13.59 14.36 -10.45
N LYS A 206 -12.77 13.39 -10.80
CA LYS A 206 -13.05 12.44 -11.88
C LYS A 206 -14.07 11.41 -11.45
N LEU A 207 -14.87 10.90 -12.38
CA LEU A 207 -15.74 9.77 -12.10
C LEU A 207 -15.32 8.57 -12.93
N SER A 208 -15.30 7.38 -12.32
CA SER A 208 -15.28 6.11 -13.03
C SER A 208 -16.54 5.30 -12.80
N ALA A 209 -17.03 4.67 -13.87
CA ALA A 209 -18.12 3.72 -13.79
C ALA A 209 -17.58 2.39 -13.25
N MET A 210 -17.99 2.01 -12.04
CA MET A 210 -17.61 0.73 -11.45
C MET A 210 -18.49 -0.38 -12.04
N ILE A 211 -17.89 -1.30 -12.78
CA ILE A 211 -18.56 -2.40 -13.48
C ILE A 211 -18.35 -3.68 -12.68
N MET A 212 -19.45 -4.25 -12.21
CA MET A 212 -19.48 -5.42 -11.33
C MET A 212 -20.26 -6.56 -11.97
N GLY A 213 -20.10 -7.78 -11.47
CA GLY A 213 -20.91 -8.89 -11.95
C GLY A 213 -20.81 -10.11 -11.07
N ASP A 214 -21.89 -10.90 -11.06
CA ASP A 214 -21.86 -12.24 -10.47
C ASP A 214 -20.77 -13.07 -11.16
N ARG A 215 -19.99 -13.80 -10.35
CA ARG A 215 -18.86 -14.59 -10.83
C ARG A 215 -19.24 -15.55 -11.96
N ALA A 216 -20.35 -16.28 -11.85
CA ALA A 216 -20.74 -17.26 -12.87
C ALA A 216 -21.16 -16.59 -14.18
N ILE A 217 -21.80 -15.43 -14.08
CA ILE A 217 -22.14 -14.59 -15.24
C ILE A 217 -20.86 -14.09 -15.92
N VAL A 218 -19.94 -13.51 -15.15
CA VAL A 218 -18.67 -12.98 -15.67
C VAL A 218 -17.85 -14.08 -16.34
N SER A 219 -17.64 -15.23 -15.70
CA SER A 219 -16.92 -16.37 -16.31
C SER A 219 -17.57 -16.82 -17.62
N SER A 220 -18.91 -16.89 -17.68
CA SER A 220 -19.62 -17.24 -18.92
C SER A 220 -19.38 -16.23 -20.04
N ILE A 221 -19.33 -14.93 -19.72
CA ILE A 221 -19.11 -13.87 -20.70
C ILE A 221 -17.67 -13.87 -21.19
N LEU A 222 -16.69 -13.92 -20.28
CA LEU A 222 -15.27 -13.88 -20.62
C LEU A 222 -14.88 -15.03 -21.58
N SER A 223 -15.48 -16.21 -21.38
CA SER A 223 -15.23 -17.39 -22.21
C SER A 223 -15.91 -17.38 -23.60
N ASP A 224 -16.81 -16.43 -23.87
CA ASP A 224 -17.55 -16.33 -25.12
C ASP A 224 -17.20 -15.01 -25.85
N ASN A 225 -16.61 -15.13 -27.04
CA ASN A 225 -16.15 -13.96 -27.80
C ASN A 225 -17.26 -12.96 -28.12
N ALA A 226 -18.46 -13.43 -28.47
CA ALA A 226 -19.55 -12.53 -28.84
C ALA A 226 -20.08 -11.79 -27.61
N LYS A 227 -20.21 -12.46 -26.46
CA LYS A 227 -20.62 -11.84 -25.21
C LYS A 227 -19.58 -10.87 -24.67
N ARG A 228 -18.29 -11.22 -24.75
CA ARG A 228 -17.18 -10.37 -24.31
C ARG A 228 -17.13 -9.06 -25.10
N VAL A 229 -17.20 -9.14 -26.44
CA VAL A 229 -17.30 -7.94 -27.30
C VAL A 229 -18.58 -7.14 -27.02
N ASN A 230 -19.71 -7.80 -26.76
CA ASN A 230 -20.92 -7.09 -26.38
C ASN A 230 -20.74 -6.32 -25.06
N LEU A 231 -20.13 -6.95 -24.06
CA LEU A 231 -19.82 -6.33 -22.77
C LEU A 231 -18.90 -5.12 -22.93
N GLU A 232 -17.81 -5.25 -23.67
CA GLU A 232 -16.86 -4.15 -23.92
C GLU A 232 -17.55 -2.93 -24.55
N ASN A 233 -18.39 -3.16 -25.57
CA ASN A 233 -19.17 -2.08 -26.20
C ASN A 233 -20.12 -1.43 -25.19
N ASN A 234 -20.87 -2.21 -24.41
CA ASN A 234 -21.81 -1.66 -23.43
C ASN A 234 -21.10 -0.88 -22.31
N ILE A 235 -19.89 -1.30 -21.89
CA ILE A 235 -19.08 -0.57 -20.91
C ILE A 235 -18.69 0.81 -21.47
N ILE A 236 -18.19 0.86 -22.71
CA ILE A 236 -17.78 2.11 -23.35
C ILE A 236 -18.97 3.02 -23.60
N GLU A 237 -20.07 2.48 -24.12
CA GLU A 237 -21.32 3.25 -24.31
C GLU A 237 -21.84 3.80 -22.99
N THR A 238 -21.81 3.02 -21.91
CA THR A 238 -22.21 3.48 -20.57
C THR A 238 -21.32 4.63 -20.10
N ALA A 239 -20.00 4.48 -20.19
CA ALA A 239 -19.07 5.53 -19.78
C ALA A 239 -19.30 6.84 -20.56
N LEU A 240 -19.49 6.76 -21.88
CA LEU A 240 -19.72 7.92 -22.73
C LEU A 240 -21.09 8.57 -22.51
N ASN A 241 -22.16 7.77 -22.44
CA ASN A 241 -23.53 8.27 -22.27
C ASN A 241 -23.74 8.99 -20.93
N TYR A 242 -23.02 8.57 -19.89
CA TYR A 242 -23.10 9.16 -18.55
C TYR A 242 -21.92 10.07 -18.21
N ASN A 243 -21.08 10.42 -19.20
CA ASN A 243 -19.96 11.36 -19.07
C ASN A 243 -18.98 11.01 -17.93
N TYR A 244 -18.56 9.75 -17.91
CA TYR A 244 -17.49 9.25 -17.06
C TYR A 244 -16.12 9.56 -17.65
N ASP A 245 -15.14 9.73 -16.78
CA ASP A 245 -13.72 9.92 -17.13
C ASP A 245 -12.99 8.57 -17.29
N GLY A 246 -13.60 7.46 -16.86
CA GLY A 246 -13.05 6.12 -16.94
C GLY A 246 -14.01 5.03 -16.47
N VAL A 247 -13.49 3.81 -16.39
CA VAL A 247 -14.19 2.63 -15.91
C VAL A 247 -13.33 1.90 -14.89
N ASN A 248 -13.95 1.35 -13.86
CA ASN A 248 -13.32 0.49 -12.87
C ASN A 248 -13.92 -0.91 -12.96
N ILE A 249 -13.13 -1.89 -13.39
CA ILE A 249 -13.56 -3.27 -13.49
C ILE A 249 -13.38 -3.93 -12.13
N ASP A 250 -14.50 -4.30 -11.50
CA ASP A 250 -14.54 -5.00 -10.22
C ASP A 250 -15.24 -6.36 -10.39
N PHE A 251 -14.54 -7.25 -11.09
CA PHE A 251 -14.97 -8.63 -11.27
C PHE A 251 -14.29 -9.50 -10.23
N GLU A 252 -15.08 -9.96 -9.26
CA GLU A 252 -14.59 -10.69 -8.09
C GLU A 252 -14.77 -12.22 -8.23
N GLY A 253 -13.90 -12.98 -7.56
CA GLY A 253 -14.04 -14.42 -7.44
C GLY A 253 -13.51 -15.26 -8.60
N LEU A 254 -12.82 -14.66 -9.58
CA LEU A 254 -12.36 -15.35 -10.79
C LEU A 254 -11.37 -16.49 -10.48
N GLU A 255 -11.57 -17.64 -11.13
CA GLU A 255 -10.75 -18.84 -10.95
C GLU A 255 -9.68 -18.97 -12.03
N GLY A 256 -8.77 -19.94 -11.87
CA GLY A 256 -7.65 -20.13 -12.80
C GLY A 256 -8.07 -20.33 -14.27
N SER A 257 -9.25 -20.91 -14.50
CA SER A 257 -9.81 -21.07 -15.85
C SER A 257 -10.22 -19.75 -16.51
N ASP A 258 -10.43 -18.69 -15.73
CA ASP A 258 -10.82 -17.37 -16.22
C ASP A 258 -9.61 -16.50 -16.59
N ARG A 259 -8.39 -16.88 -16.15
CA ARG A 259 -7.19 -16.02 -16.20
C ARG A 259 -6.89 -15.43 -17.57
N ASP A 260 -6.79 -16.28 -18.59
CA ASP A 260 -6.39 -15.85 -19.93
C ASP A 260 -7.52 -15.04 -20.58
N ASN A 261 -8.78 -15.43 -20.37
CA ASN A 261 -9.93 -14.72 -20.90
C ASN A 261 -10.14 -13.36 -20.23
N PHE A 262 -9.88 -13.24 -18.93
CA PHE A 262 -9.92 -11.96 -18.22
C PHE A 262 -8.79 -11.04 -18.68
N THR A 263 -7.60 -11.59 -18.90
CA THR A 263 -6.48 -10.83 -19.48
C THR A 263 -6.84 -10.30 -20.87
N LEU A 264 -7.35 -11.16 -21.75
CA LEU A 264 -7.80 -10.78 -23.10
C LEU A 264 -8.87 -9.68 -23.07
N PHE A 265 -9.89 -9.84 -22.23
CA PHE A 265 -10.92 -8.81 -22.00
C PHE A 265 -10.30 -7.45 -21.62
N LEU A 266 -9.35 -7.44 -20.69
CA LEU A 266 -8.71 -6.19 -20.27
C LEU A 266 -7.85 -5.57 -21.38
N GLU A 267 -7.17 -6.36 -22.20
CA GLU A 267 -6.41 -5.87 -23.36
C GLU A 267 -7.33 -5.21 -24.41
N GLU A 268 -8.43 -5.89 -24.76
CA GLU A 268 -9.43 -5.42 -25.71
C GLU A 268 -10.11 -4.14 -25.18
N LEU A 269 -10.54 -4.14 -23.92
CA LEU A 269 -11.13 -2.98 -23.27
C LEU A 269 -10.15 -1.81 -23.13
N LYS A 270 -8.86 -2.07 -22.87
CA LYS A 270 -7.85 -1.00 -22.79
C LYS A 270 -7.70 -0.27 -24.12
N ALA A 271 -7.67 -1.01 -25.24
CA ALA A 271 -7.62 -0.40 -26.56
C ALA A 271 -8.84 0.50 -26.84
N MET A 272 -10.03 0.08 -26.37
CA MET A 272 -11.25 0.87 -26.52
C MET A 272 -11.29 2.10 -25.60
N THR A 273 -10.85 1.98 -24.35
CA THR A 273 -10.77 3.11 -23.42
C THR A 273 -9.78 4.17 -23.92
N ASP A 274 -8.59 3.77 -24.41
CA ASP A 274 -7.62 4.69 -25.01
C ASP A 274 -8.19 5.46 -26.20
N LYS A 275 -8.87 4.76 -27.11
CA LYS A 275 -9.50 5.38 -28.29
C LYS A 275 -10.54 6.44 -27.90
N ASN A 276 -11.17 6.30 -26.74
CA ASN A 276 -12.22 7.18 -26.25
C ASN A 276 -11.74 8.14 -25.14
N ASN A 277 -10.43 8.22 -24.89
CA ASN A 277 -9.83 9.05 -23.83
C ASN A 277 -10.42 8.76 -22.42
N LEU A 278 -10.72 7.49 -22.16
CA LEU A 278 -11.17 6.97 -20.87
C LEU A 278 -10.01 6.28 -20.15
N LYS A 279 -10.06 6.29 -18.81
CA LYS A 279 -9.13 5.51 -17.97
C LYS A 279 -9.67 4.11 -17.68
N LEU A 280 -8.77 3.12 -17.62
CA LEU A 280 -9.08 1.76 -17.17
C LEU A 280 -8.47 1.51 -15.79
N LEU A 281 -9.33 1.36 -14.79
CA LEU A 281 -8.99 0.90 -13.46
C LEU A 281 -9.44 -0.55 -13.30
N VAL A 282 -8.69 -1.32 -12.50
CA VAL A 282 -9.04 -2.71 -12.19
C VAL A 282 -8.92 -2.93 -10.68
N SER A 283 -9.99 -3.39 -10.05
CA SER A 283 -10.00 -3.82 -8.65
C SER A 283 -9.59 -5.29 -8.58
N VAL A 284 -8.64 -5.61 -7.70
CA VAL A 284 -8.09 -6.98 -7.57
C VAL A 284 -8.22 -7.46 -6.12
N PRO A 285 -8.45 -8.77 -5.92
CA PRO A 285 -8.56 -9.33 -4.58
C PRO A 285 -7.22 -9.25 -3.84
N PRO A 286 -7.25 -9.25 -2.49
CA PRO A 286 -6.05 -9.18 -1.68
C PRO A 286 -5.31 -10.54 -1.66
N MET A 287 -4.36 -10.67 -2.59
CA MET A 287 -3.53 -11.88 -2.73
C MET A 287 -2.26 -11.80 -1.88
N THR A 288 -1.85 -12.93 -1.30
CA THR A 288 -0.57 -13.14 -0.59
C THR A 288 0.12 -14.37 -1.18
N THR A 289 1.35 -14.67 -0.75
CA THR A 289 2.07 -15.89 -1.18
C THR A 289 1.37 -17.19 -0.76
N TYR A 290 0.46 -17.13 0.20
CA TYR A 290 -0.31 -18.29 0.68
C TYR A 290 -1.71 -18.36 0.07
N THR A 291 -2.11 -17.34 -0.71
CA THR A 291 -3.45 -17.28 -1.28
C THR A 291 -3.55 -18.23 -2.48
N THR A 292 -4.30 -19.32 -2.32
CA THR A 292 -4.50 -20.32 -3.38
C THR A 292 -5.82 -20.16 -4.12
N TRP A 293 -6.78 -19.45 -3.56
CA TRP A 293 -8.02 -19.06 -4.23
C TRP A 293 -7.80 -17.80 -5.11
N TYR A 294 -8.69 -17.48 -6.02
CA TYR A 294 -8.58 -16.34 -6.96
C TYR A 294 -7.40 -16.39 -7.95
N GLN A 295 -7.19 -17.53 -8.61
CA GLN A 295 -6.12 -17.69 -9.59
C GLN A 295 -6.41 -17.06 -10.98
N GLY A 296 -7.57 -16.42 -11.14
CA GLY A 296 -7.99 -15.77 -12.39
C GLY A 296 -7.33 -14.42 -12.67
N TYR A 297 -6.45 -13.93 -11.81
CA TYR A 297 -5.86 -12.59 -11.92
C TYR A 297 -4.38 -12.69 -12.29
N ASP A 298 -4.04 -12.35 -13.53
CA ASP A 298 -2.63 -12.16 -13.93
C ASP A 298 -2.16 -10.77 -13.52
N PHE A 299 -1.58 -10.66 -12.32
CA PHE A 299 -1.15 -9.38 -11.75
C PHE A 299 -0.16 -8.62 -12.64
N LYS A 300 0.71 -9.33 -13.37
CA LYS A 300 1.68 -8.71 -14.28
C LYS A 300 0.99 -8.14 -15.51
N ALA A 301 0.08 -8.91 -16.11
CA ALA A 301 -0.70 -8.43 -17.25
C ALA A 301 -1.61 -7.26 -16.84
N ILE A 302 -2.37 -7.41 -15.75
CA ILE A 302 -3.24 -6.37 -15.20
C ILE A 302 -2.47 -5.07 -14.93
N GLY A 303 -1.31 -5.15 -14.27
CA GLY A 303 -0.45 -3.99 -14.00
C GLY A 303 0.13 -3.35 -15.27
N SER A 304 0.41 -4.15 -16.30
CA SER A 304 0.86 -3.63 -17.61
C SER A 304 -0.25 -2.91 -18.36
N ILE A 305 -1.47 -3.48 -18.36
CA ILE A 305 -2.61 -3.03 -19.17
C ILE A 305 -3.29 -1.79 -18.57
N SER A 306 -3.62 -1.83 -17.28
CA SER A 306 -4.45 -0.80 -16.63
C SER A 306 -3.72 0.53 -16.36
N ASP A 307 -4.49 1.62 -16.19
CA ASP A 307 -3.99 2.92 -15.73
C ASP A 307 -3.80 2.97 -14.21
N SER A 308 -4.62 2.22 -13.47
CA SER A 308 -4.48 1.99 -12.02
C SER A 308 -4.97 0.60 -11.64
N VAL A 309 -4.38 0.03 -10.60
CA VAL A 309 -4.86 -1.20 -9.97
C VAL A 309 -5.22 -0.91 -8.51
N ILE A 310 -6.44 -1.22 -8.11
CA ILE A 310 -6.91 -1.05 -6.73
C ILE A 310 -6.72 -2.36 -5.99
N LEU A 311 -5.85 -2.38 -4.99
CA LEU A 311 -5.64 -3.53 -4.13
C LEU A 311 -6.72 -3.50 -3.04
N MET A 312 -7.67 -4.44 -3.04
CA MET A 312 -8.74 -4.49 -2.04
C MET A 312 -8.23 -5.07 -0.70
N THR A 313 -7.30 -4.36 -0.06
CA THR A 313 -6.59 -4.74 1.17
C THR A 313 -7.45 -4.62 2.43
N TYR A 314 -8.67 -5.15 2.38
CA TYR A 314 -9.62 -5.25 3.47
C TYR A 314 -10.38 -6.59 3.41
N ASP A 315 -11.22 -6.86 4.40
CA ASP A 315 -11.96 -8.12 4.54
C ASP A 315 -11.09 -9.38 4.71
N TYR A 316 -9.91 -9.25 5.34
CA TYR A 316 -9.20 -10.39 5.92
C TYR A 316 -10.10 -11.17 6.90
N ARG A 317 -10.91 -10.41 7.65
CA ARG A 317 -12.10 -10.90 8.35
C ARG A 317 -13.28 -10.03 7.97
N ASN A 318 -14.38 -10.69 7.63
CA ASN A 318 -15.65 -10.10 7.25
C ASN A 318 -16.82 -10.82 7.93
N SER A 319 -18.05 -10.39 7.63
CA SER A 319 -19.26 -10.94 8.26
C SER A 319 -19.47 -12.44 8.09
N SER A 320 -18.82 -13.06 7.10
CA SER A 320 -18.91 -14.51 6.83
C SER A 320 -17.82 -15.34 7.51
N THR A 321 -16.93 -14.69 8.27
CA THR A 321 -15.80 -15.32 8.96
C THR A 321 -15.98 -15.24 10.48
N ASP A 322 -15.06 -15.88 11.22
CA ASP A 322 -14.94 -15.68 12.66
C ASP A 322 -14.45 -14.25 13.00
N ALA A 323 -14.75 -13.78 14.21
CA ALA A 323 -14.42 -12.42 14.62
C ALA A 323 -12.90 -12.18 14.64
N GLY A 324 -12.44 -11.14 13.92
CA GLY A 324 -11.04 -10.72 13.91
C GLY A 324 -10.83 -9.39 13.18
N PRO A 325 -9.57 -8.92 13.10
CA PRO A 325 -9.26 -7.63 12.47
C PRO A 325 -9.65 -7.65 10.99
N ILE A 326 -10.25 -6.55 10.52
CA ILE A 326 -10.75 -6.43 9.14
C ILE A 326 -9.59 -6.37 8.16
N ALA A 327 -8.58 -5.55 8.48
CA ALA A 327 -7.39 -5.37 7.66
C ALA A 327 -6.14 -5.24 8.57
N PRO A 328 -5.65 -6.35 9.16
CA PRO A 328 -4.50 -6.28 10.05
C PRO A 328 -3.26 -5.78 9.30
N TYR A 329 -2.47 -4.91 9.93
CA TYR A 329 -1.35 -4.20 9.30
C TYR A 329 -0.35 -5.13 8.61
N TRP A 330 -0.02 -6.27 9.22
CA TRP A 330 0.90 -7.25 8.64
C TRP A 330 0.38 -7.90 7.37
N TRP A 331 -0.93 -8.13 7.29
CA TRP A 331 -1.53 -8.73 6.12
C TRP A 331 -1.64 -7.72 4.97
N VAL A 332 -1.98 -6.47 5.28
CA VAL A 332 -1.95 -5.37 4.29
C VAL A 332 -0.55 -5.24 3.68
N ASP A 333 0.48 -5.28 4.52
CA ASP A 333 1.89 -5.28 4.08
C ASP A 333 2.23 -6.47 3.16
N GLU A 334 1.76 -7.68 3.49
CA GLU A 334 1.94 -8.88 2.66
C GLU A 334 1.25 -8.77 1.30
N VAL A 335 0.03 -8.21 1.25
CA VAL A 335 -0.73 -8.03 0.01
C VAL A 335 -0.03 -7.03 -0.91
N ILE A 336 0.46 -5.91 -0.37
CA ILE A 336 1.24 -4.94 -1.17
C ILE A 336 2.49 -5.62 -1.73
N ASN A 337 3.25 -6.33 -0.90
CA ASN A 337 4.46 -7.03 -1.35
C ASN A 337 4.15 -8.06 -2.44
N TYR A 338 3.08 -8.84 -2.27
CA TYR A 338 2.66 -9.79 -3.29
C TYR A 338 2.34 -9.07 -4.60
N ALA A 339 1.55 -8.01 -4.55
CA ALA A 339 1.16 -7.26 -5.74
C ALA A 339 2.36 -6.73 -6.53
N LEU A 340 3.30 -6.08 -5.84
CA LEU A 340 4.50 -5.51 -6.45
C LEU A 340 5.45 -6.60 -7.00
N ASN A 341 5.67 -7.67 -6.23
CA ASN A 341 6.55 -8.77 -6.65
C ASN A 341 5.96 -9.59 -7.81
N ASN A 342 4.64 -9.55 -8.00
CA ASN A 342 3.96 -10.21 -9.12
C ASN A 342 3.66 -9.26 -10.29
N GLY A 343 4.28 -8.08 -10.33
CA GLY A 343 4.37 -7.27 -11.54
C GLY A 343 3.39 -6.10 -11.63
N ILE A 344 2.64 -5.78 -10.58
CA ILE A 344 1.92 -4.51 -10.52
C ILE A 344 2.94 -3.39 -10.23
N PRO A 345 3.08 -2.37 -11.09
CA PRO A 345 3.95 -1.23 -10.80
C PRO A 345 3.45 -0.41 -9.61
N ALA A 346 4.35 0.03 -8.72
CA ALA A 346 3.98 0.81 -7.54
C ALA A 346 3.26 2.11 -7.93
N ASP A 347 3.72 2.79 -8.99
CA ASP A 347 3.14 4.01 -9.56
C ASP A 347 1.78 3.80 -10.27
N LYS A 348 1.27 2.57 -10.30
CA LYS A 348 -0.10 2.23 -10.70
C LYS A 348 -0.98 1.68 -9.57
N ALA A 349 -0.38 1.22 -8.47
CA ALA A 349 -1.11 0.59 -7.38
C ALA A 349 -1.78 1.62 -6.44
N LEU A 350 -3.05 1.38 -6.09
CA LEU A 350 -3.80 2.11 -5.08
C LEU A 350 -4.08 1.18 -3.90
N LEU A 351 -3.74 1.61 -2.68
CA LEU A 351 -4.00 0.85 -1.46
C LEU A 351 -5.45 1.00 -1.00
N GLY A 352 -6.20 -0.09 -0.97
CA GLY A 352 -7.55 -0.12 -0.41
C GLY A 352 -7.55 0.06 1.11
N ILE A 353 -8.34 1.01 1.62
CA ILE A 353 -8.48 1.27 3.05
C ILE A 353 -9.96 1.26 3.43
N ASP A 354 -10.29 0.44 4.42
CA ASP A 354 -11.61 0.29 4.99
C ASP A 354 -11.93 1.39 6.04
N PHE A 355 -13.16 1.89 6.00
CA PHE A 355 -13.72 2.82 6.98
C PHE A 355 -15.02 2.28 7.55
N TYR A 356 -14.97 1.04 8.03
CA TYR A 356 -16.11 0.35 8.63
C TYR A 356 -15.65 -0.63 9.71
N GLY A 357 -16.62 -1.27 10.35
CA GLY A 357 -16.44 -2.27 11.38
C GLY A 357 -17.42 -3.43 11.20
N TYR A 358 -17.28 -4.44 12.05
CA TYR A 358 -18.28 -5.49 12.23
C TYR A 358 -18.48 -5.74 13.73
N ASP A 359 -19.73 -6.00 14.11
CA ASP A 359 -20.13 -6.50 15.43
C ASP A 359 -20.56 -7.96 15.30
N TRP A 360 -19.70 -8.89 15.72
CA TRP A 360 -20.04 -10.31 15.81
C TRP A 360 -20.83 -10.59 17.07
N ILE A 361 -22.00 -11.20 16.91
CA ILE A 361 -22.98 -11.46 17.95
C ILE A 361 -22.96 -12.97 18.24
N GLY A 362 -22.41 -13.34 19.40
CA GLY A 362 -22.14 -14.74 19.72
C GLY A 362 -21.22 -15.39 18.69
N ASN A 363 -21.62 -16.54 18.16
CA ASN A 363 -20.85 -17.32 17.18
C ASN A 363 -21.57 -17.47 15.83
N THR A 364 -22.69 -16.77 15.62
CA THR A 364 -23.64 -17.09 14.53
C THR A 364 -23.92 -15.93 13.59
N GLU A 365 -23.68 -14.69 14.01
CA GLU A 365 -24.08 -13.51 13.25
C GLU A 365 -23.00 -12.43 13.33
N ALA A 366 -22.86 -11.65 12.26
CA ALA A 366 -22.01 -10.48 12.21
C ALA A 366 -22.72 -9.34 11.47
N GLN A 367 -22.80 -8.18 12.12
CA GLN A 367 -23.42 -6.98 11.56
C GLN A 367 -22.35 -6.00 11.10
N SER A 368 -22.39 -5.55 9.85
CA SER A 368 -21.55 -4.45 9.36
C SER A 368 -21.94 -3.12 10.02
N LEU A 369 -20.94 -2.30 10.35
CA LEU A 369 -21.09 -1.01 11.00
C LEU A 369 -20.30 0.07 10.26
N THR A 370 -20.87 1.27 10.13
CA THR A 370 -20.05 2.46 9.84
C THR A 370 -19.21 2.85 11.05
N LEU A 371 -18.17 3.68 10.86
CA LEU A 371 -17.40 4.19 11.99
C LEU A 371 -18.25 5.02 12.98
N ASP A 372 -19.25 5.76 12.49
CA ASP A 372 -20.20 6.47 13.36
C ASP A 372 -21.06 5.50 14.18
N GLU A 373 -21.49 4.38 13.60
CA GLU A 373 -22.22 3.32 14.33
C GLU A 373 -21.33 2.64 15.37
N VAL A 374 -20.03 2.47 15.10
CA VAL A 374 -19.03 2.01 16.08
C VAL A 374 -18.91 3.01 17.23
N ILE A 375 -18.71 4.30 16.95
CA ILE A 375 -18.61 5.36 17.98
C ILE A 375 -19.84 5.34 18.89
N ASN A 376 -21.04 5.26 18.30
CA ASN A 376 -22.30 5.19 19.03
C ASN A 376 -22.39 3.95 19.92
N LYS A 377 -21.96 2.78 19.44
CA LYS A 377 -21.94 1.53 20.22
C LYS A 377 -20.91 1.54 21.36
N LEU A 378 -19.77 2.19 21.16
CA LEU A 378 -18.78 2.36 22.22
C LEU A 378 -19.33 3.26 23.34
N GLY A 379 -20.12 4.28 23.02
CA GLY A 379 -20.75 5.15 24.03
C GLY A 379 -19.75 5.80 24.98
N GLY A 380 -18.54 6.11 24.50
CA GLY A 380 -17.44 6.66 25.30
C GLY A 380 -16.66 5.64 26.15
N GLN A 381 -16.99 4.34 26.07
CA GLN A 381 -16.19 3.30 26.73
C GLN A 381 -14.82 3.15 26.08
N PRO A 382 -13.77 2.88 26.86
CA PRO A 382 -12.46 2.58 26.31
C PRO A 382 -12.49 1.29 25.52
N TYR A 383 -11.73 1.26 24.43
CA TYR A 383 -11.49 0.07 23.62
C TYR A 383 -10.01 -0.31 23.68
N ARG A 384 -9.68 -1.52 23.24
CA ARG A 384 -8.30 -2.02 23.21
C ARG A 384 -7.73 -1.83 21.82
N PHE A 385 -6.48 -1.37 21.73
CA PHE A 385 -5.68 -1.49 20.52
C PHE A 385 -4.91 -2.81 20.56
N ASP A 386 -5.08 -3.68 19.57
CA ASP A 386 -4.38 -4.96 19.51
C ASP A 386 -3.03 -4.78 18.83
N GLU A 387 -1.94 -4.88 19.60
CA GLU A 387 -0.57 -4.67 19.10
C GLU A 387 -0.09 -5.73 18.08
N GLY A 388 -0.79 -6.87 17.97
CA GLY A 388 -0.46 -7.91 16.99
C GLY A 388 -1.00 -7.61 15.60
N SER A 389 -2.23 -7.09 15.53
CA SER A 389 -2.89 -6.69 14.27
C SER A 389 -2.72 -5.20 13.95
N LEU A 390 -2.39 -4.38 14.95
CA LEU A 390 -2.43 -2.92 14.93
C LEU A 390 -3.80 -2.38 14.55
N SER A 391 -4.85 -3.00 15.11
CA SER A 391 -6.24 -2.62 14.91
C SER A 391 -6.99 -2.54 16.25
N PRO A 392 -7.96 -1.63 16.39
CA PRO A 392 -8.77 -1.50 17.58
C PRO A 392 -9.83 -2.61 17.68
N ASN A 393 -10.22 -2.92 18.92
CA ASN A 393 -11.28 -3.86 19.21
C ASN A 393 -12.00 -3.55 20.51
N TYR A 394 -13.28 -3.92 20.56
CA TYR A 394 -14.12 -3.80 21.74
C TYR A 394 -14.93 -5.07 21.94
N ILE A 395 -15.02 -5.54 23.18
CA ILE A 395 -15.80 -6.73 23.55
C ILE A 395 -16.73 -6.32 24.68
N TYR A 396 -18.01 -6.65 24.55
CA TYR A 396 -19.02 -6.36 25.56
C TYR A 396 -20.04 -7.50 25.64
N ASN A 397 -20.79 -7.54 26.74
CA ASN A 397 -21.89 -8.49 26.91
C ASN A 397 -23.22 -7.73 26.89
N LYS A 398 -24.18 -8.23 26.11
CA LYS A 398 -25.54 -7.70 26.06
C LYS A 398 -26.53 -8.85 26.26
N ASN A 399 -27.32 -8.79 27.34
CA ASN A 399 -28.31 -9.82 27.69
C ASN A 399 -27.73 -11.26 27.73
N GLY A 400 -26.49 -11.41 28.20
CA GLY A 400 -25.80 -12.71 28.27
C GLY A 400 -25.20 -13.21 26.94
N VAL A 401 -25.25 -12.40 25.87
CA VAL A 401 -24.59 -12.68 24.59
C VAL A 401 -23.33 -11.82 24.48
N GLU A 402 -22.20 -12.45 24.16
CA GLU A 402 -20.95 -11.75 23.90
C GLU A 402 -21.00 -11.11 22.50
N HIS A 403 -20.55 -9.86 22.43
CA HIS A 403 -20.39 -9.11 21.22
C HIS A 403 -18.92 -8.74 21.02
N LYS A 404 -18.42 -8.88 19.78
CA LYS A 404 -17.04 -8.54 19.41
C LYS A 404 -17.07 -7.53 18.29
N ILE A 405 -16.77 -6.26 18.61
CA ILE A 405 -16.60 -5.22 17.61
C ILE A 405 -15.13 -5.19 17.16
N ARG A 406 -14.92 -5.21 15.85
CA ARG A 406 -13.64 -4.96 15.19
C ARG A 406 -13.86 -3.84 14.18
N PHE A 407 -12.94 -2.90 14.13
CA PHE A 407 -13.12 -1.65 13.38
C PHE A 407 -11.75 -1.00 13.11
N GLU A 408 -11.78 0.15 12.47
CA GLU A 408 -10.61 1.00 12.23
C GLU A 408 -10.69 2.30 13.04
N ASN A 409 -9.55 2.79 13.51
CA ASN A 409 -9.45 4.05 14.25
C ASN A 409 -8.37 4.94 13.59
N SER A 410 -8.18 6.16 14.09
CA SER A 410 -7.21 7.10 13.53
C SER A 410 -5.79 6.53 13.50
N ASP A 411 -5.41 5.74 14.52
CA ASP A 411 -4.08 5.14 14.62
C ASP A 411 -3.85 4.05 13.57
N SER A 412 -4.83 3.15 13.37
CA SER A 412 -4.69 2.08 12.37
C SER A 412 -4.74 2.60 10.93
N ILE A 413 -5.49 3.67 10.69
CA ILE A 413 -5.53 4.37 9.40
C ILE A 413 -4.20 5.08 9.11
N ASP A 414 -3.65 5.84 10.06
CA ASP A 414 -2.33 6.53 9.95
C ASP A 414 -1.22 5.52 9.56
N LEU A 415 -1.20 4.35 10.19
CA LEU A 415 -0.27 3.28 9.86
C LEU A 415 -0.41 2.78 8.41
N LYS A 416 -1.64 2.61 7.91
CA LYS A 416 -1.89 2.15 6.52
C LYS A 416 -1.56 3.23 5.49
N LEU A 417 -1.81 4.50 5.78
CA LEU A 417 -1.39 5.62 4.92
C LEU A 417 0.14 5.66 4.79
N LYS A 418 0.86 5.43 5.89
CA LYS A 418 2.32 5.31 5.88
C LYS A 418 2.82 4.11 5.08
N LEU A 419 2.08 3.00 4.99
CA LEU A 419 2.41 1.91 4.07
C LEU A 419 2.35 2.38 2.61
N ALA A 420 1.29 3.08 2.21
CA ALA A 420 1.18 3.58 0.83
C ALA A 420 2.36 4.48 0.45
N ARG A 421 2.77 5.37 1.37
CA ARG A 421 3.98 6.19 1.23
C ARG A 421 5.26 5.36 1.14
N MET A 422 5.46 4.45 2.09
CA MET A 422 6.68 3.63 2.21
C MET A 422 6.92 2.80 0.94
N TYR A 423 5.86 2.23 0.37
CA TYR A 423 5.93 1.48 -0.89
C TYR A 423 5.88 2.36 -2.14
N ARG A 424 5.71 3.68 -1.98
CA ARG A 424 5.60 4.67 -3.06
C ARG A 424 4.49 4.29 -4.05
N LEU A 425 3.37 3.86 -3.50
CA LEU A 425 2.19 3.50 -4.29
C LEU A 425 1.60 4.75 -4.94
N LYS A 426 0.96 4.63 -6.11
CA LYS A 426 0.24 5.74 -6.77
C LYS A 426 -0.64 6.51 -5.80
N GLY A 427 -1.25 5.80 -4.85
CA GLY A 427 -1.95 6.39 -3.72
C GLY A 427 -2.89 5.40 -3.03
N VAL A 428 -4.09 5.85 -2.71
CA VAL A 428 -5.04 5.14 -1.84
C VAL A 428 -6.45 5.11 -2.46
N ALA A 429 -7.21 4.09 -2.10
CA ALA A 429 -8.60 3.90 -2.48
C ALA A 429 -9.45 3.67 -1.23
N PHE A 430 -10.35 4.60 -0.92
CA PHE A 430 -11.13 4.59 0.31
C PHE A 430 -12.44 3.85 0.11
N TRP A 431 -12.64 2.75 0.85
CA TRP A 431 -13.91 2.05 1.00
C TRP A 431 -14.55 2.42 2.35
N ARG A 432 -15.46 3.39 2.40
CA ARG A 432 -15.98 4.15 1.26
C ARG A 432 -16.44 5.54 1.66
N ILE A 433 -16.67 6.39 0.66
CA ILE A 433 -17.27 7.70 0.88
C ILE A 433 -18.61 7.50 1.61
N GLY A 434 -18.89 8.29 2.63
CA GLY A 434 -20.07 8.22 3.47
C GLY A 434 -19.90 7.38 4.74
N THR A 435 -18.81 6.61 4.90
CA THR A 435 -18.52 5.86 6.13
C THR A 435 -17.29 6.38 6.88
N ILE A 436 -16.52 7.28 6.27
CA ILE A 436 -15.44 8.02 6.92
C ILE A 436 -16.08 8.98 7.92
N THR A 437 -15.83 8.79 9.22
CA THR A 437 -16.45 9.63 10.25
C THR A 437 -15.90 11.07 10.20
N GLU A 438 -16.77 12.05 10.51
CA GLU A 438 -16.40 13.47 10.71
C GLU A 438 -16.11 13.78 12.20
N SER A 439 -16.09 12.75 13.05
CA SER A 439 -15.84 12.89 14.48
C SER A 439 -14.45 13.46 14.75
N GLN A 440 -14.32 14.29 15.79
CA GLN A 440 -13.05 14.78 16.31
C GLN A 440 -12.67 14.09 17.64
N LEU A 441 -13.35 12.99 17.97
CA LEU A 441 -13.03 12.22 19.17
C LEU A 441 -11.64 11.59 19.04
N GLN A 442 -10.93 11.48 20.17
CA GLN A 442 -9.65 10.79 20.19
C GLN A 442 -9.81 9.35 19.67
N GLY A 443 -8.96 8.97 18.72
CA GLY A 443 -9.07 7.69 18.03
C GLY A 443 -10.03 7.70 16.83
N PHE A 444 -10.80 8.75 16.59
CA PHE A 444 -11.76 8.80 15.48
C PHE A 444 -11.63 10.07 14.62
N ASP A 445 -10.64 10.92 14.88
CA ASP A 445 -10.32 12.06 14.02
C ASP A 445 -9.57 11.61 12.75
N ILE A 446 -10.32 10.91 11.89
CA ILE A 446 -9.81 10.25 10.68
C ILE A 446 -9.37 11.28 9.63
N TRP A 447 -10.14 12.35 9.44
CA TRP A 447 -9.79 13.39 8.45
C TRP A 447 -8.55 14.18 8.83
N ASN A 448 -8.29 14.40 10.13
CA ASN A 448 -7.04 15.00 10.56
C ASN A 448 -5.84 14.10 10.20
N VAL A 449 -5.96 12.79 10.40
CA VAL A 449 -4.93 11.82 9.98
C VAL A 449 -4.72 11.84 8.47
N ILE A 450 -5.81 11.76 7.68
CA ILE A 450 -5.72 11.82 6.21
C ILE A 450 -4.99 13.08 5.76
N ASN A 451 -5.38 14.25 6.27
CA ASN A 451 -4.79 15.54 5.87
C ASN A 451 -3.35 15.73 6.36
N LYS A 452 -2.98 15.09 7.48
CA LYS A 452 -1.62 15.09 8.01
C LYS A 452 -0.69 14.22 7.15
N ASP A 453 -1.14 13.03 6.75
CA ASP A 453 -0.26 12.03 6.14
C ASP A 453 -0.26 12.09 4.62
N ILE A 454 -1.36 12.50 3.98
CA ILE A 454 -1.46 12.55 2.52
C ILE A 454 -2.01 13.90 2.03
N THR A 455 -1.68 14.22 0.78
CA THR A 455 -2.26 15.35 0.06
C THR A 455 -2.57 14.92 -1.36
N LYS A 456 -3.77 15.28 -1.82
CA LYS A 456 -4.22 14.99 -3.19
C LYS A 456 -3.25 15.57 -4.24
N ILE A 457 -2.87 14.79 -5.24
CA ILE A 457 -2.15 15.31 -6.41
C ILE A 457 -3.08 16.15 -7.30
N GLN A 458 -2.55 17.19 -7.94
CA GLN A 458 -3.29 18.08 -8.82
C GLN A 458 -3.37 17.55 -10.25
#